data_AF-A0A2K1J4X8-F1
#
_entry.id   AF-A0A2K1J4X8-F1
#
_cell.length_a   1.000
_cell.length_b   1.000
_cell.length_c   1.000
_cell.angle_alpha   90.00
_cell.angle_beta   90.00
_cell.angle_gamma   90.00
#
_symmetry.space_group_name_H-M   'P 1'
#
loop_
_entity.id
_entity.type
_entity.pdbx_description
1 polymer ?
#
loop_
_entity_poly.entity_id
_entity_poly.type
_entity_poly.pdbx_seq_one_letter_code
_entity_poly.pdbx_strand_id
1 'polypeptide(L)'
;MEQHEEITNMHGICGDIWKGFKIYIKASKVLLKKKNMLNRNQCTNLCKKIENVTKFFDHLMTCTNDKLEFGFLLSELFFILNKSYSLVKKCGKPNWFEEAIFQSNNKETFRELILDLKCCCDIASNMLLKHYPNKFEDIMFATFSIATCQEVEDDVIFKHERLIHVSKEEDFEYHALIKHLL
;
A
#
# COMPACT_ATOMS: atom_id res chain seq x y z
N MET A 1 -1.20 -31.15 -25.73
CA MET A 1 -1.60 -30.59 -24.43
C MET A 1 -0.30 -30.20 -23.74
N GLU A 2 0.28 -29.08 -24.18
CA GLU A 2 1.58 -28.60 -23.71
C GLU A 2 1.35 -27.78 -22.45
N GLN A 3 1.95 -28.23 -21.35
CA GLN A 3 1.97 -27.49 -20.10
C GLN A 3 3.02 -26.38 -20.24
N HIS A 4 2.55 -25.14 -20.15
CA HIS A 4 3.36 -23.93 -20.10
C HIS A 4 4.37 -23.98 -18.93
N GLU A 5 5.63 -24.23 -19.24
CA GLU A 5 6.76 -23.80 -18.41
C GLU A 5 7.20 -22.40 -18.85
N GLU A 6 6.45 -21.37 -18.43
CA GLU A 6 6.96 -20.00 -18.45
C GLU A 6 7.92 -19.81 -17.27
N ILE A 7 9.16 -20.28 -17.45
CA ILE A 7 10.29 -19.91 -16.61
C ILE A 7 10.58 -18.43 -16.90
N THR A 8 10.02 -17.56 -16.05
CA THR A 8 10.23 -16.12 -16.05
C THR A 8 11.71 -15.79 -15.90
N ASN A 9 12.37 -15.50 -17.03
CA ASN A 9 13.75 -14.99 -17.08
C ASN A 9 13.77 -13.51 -16.61
N MET A 10 13.55 -13.29 -15.31
CA MET A 10 13.71 -12.01 -14.62
C MET A 10 15.11 -11.89 -13.98
N HIS A 11 16.18 -12.00 -14.76
CA HIS A 11 17.54 -11.67 -14.27
C HIS A 11 17.89 -10.19 -14.60
N GLY A 12 18.33 -9.43 -13.58
CA GLY A 12 18.71 -8.01 -13.64
C GLY A 12 18.14 -7.16 -12.49
N ILE A 13 18.62 -5.92 -12.31
CA ILE A 13 18.22 -4.99 -11.22
C ILE A 13 16.69 -4.85 -11.10
N CYS A 14 15.99 -4.73 -12.23
CA CYS A 14 14.52 -4.63 -12.24
C CYS A 14 13.86 -5.93 -11.77
N GLY A 15 14.45 -7.10 -12.01
CA GLY A 15 13.93 -8.40 -11.54
C GLY A 15 14.07 -8.57 -10.02
N ASP A 16 15.16 -8.08 -9.44
CA ASP A 16 15.39 -8.13 -7.99
C ASP A 16 14.50 -7.14 -7.23
N ILE A 17 14.34 -5.92 -7.76
CA ILE A 17 13.34 -4.95 -7.29
C ILE A 17 11.94 -5.58 -7.33
N TRP A 18 11.63 -6.29 -8.42
CA TRP A 18 10.32 -6.93 -8.59
C TRP A 18 10.04 -8.07 -7.61
N LYS A 19 11.04 -8.91 -7.34
CA LYS A 19 10.96 -9.93 -6.27
C LYS A 19 10.71 -9.28 -4.90
N GLY A 20 11.37 -8.15 -4.64
CA GLY A 20 11.15 -7.34 -3.43
C GLY A 20 9.69 -6.93 -3.24
N PHE A 21 9.01 -6.49 -4.30
CA PHE A 21 7.58 -6.14 -4.23
C PHE A 21 6.68 -7.29 -3.80
N LYS A 22 6.90 -8.48 -4.38
CA LYS A 22 6.09 -9.67 -4.05
C LYS A 22 6.24 -10.07 -2.59
N ILE A 23 7.42 -9.84 -2.00
CA ILE A 23 7.67 -10.04 -0.56
C ILE A 23 6.86 -9.02 0.25
N TYR A 24 6.88 -7.75 -0.13
CA TYR A 24 6.13 -6.70 0.59
C TYR A 24 4.62 -6.94 0.60
N ILE A 25 4.02 -7.32 -0.53
CA ILE A 25 2.59 -7.63 -0.58
C ILE A 25 2.24 -8.78 0.37
N LYS A 26 3.04 -9.85 0.38
CA LYS A 26 2.85 -10.97 1.30
C LYS A 26 2.97 -10.53 2.76
N ALA A 27 3.99 -9.74 3.09
CA ALA A 27 4.20 -9.23 4.44
C ALA A 27 3.05 -8.33 4.90
N SER A 28 2.55 -7.43 4.04
CA SER A 28 1.39 -6.58 4.33
C SER A 28 0.13 -7.40 4.60
N LYS A 29 -0.14 -8.46 3.82
CA LYS A 29 -1.28 -9.38 4.06
C LYS A 29 -1.20 -10.06 5.43
N VAL A 30 0.00 -10.40 5.90
CA VAL A 30 0.19 -10.96 7.24
C VAL A 30 -0.10 -9.92 8.31
N LEU A 31 0.38 -8.67 8.14
CA LEU A 31 0.12 -7.58 9.07
C LEU A 31 -1.37 -7.27 9.22
N LEU A 32 -2.12 -7.26 8.12
CA LEU A 32 -3.57 -7.00 8.11
C LEU A 32 -4.39 -8.02 8.93
N LYS A 33 -3.84 -9.20 9.24
CA LYS A 33 -4.50 -10.21 10.09
C LYS A 33 -4.44 -9.88 11.58
N LYS A 34 -3.62 -8.91 12.02
CA LYS A 34 -3.52 -8.52 13.43
C LYS A 34 -4.84 -7.94 13.93
N LYS A 35 -5.39 -8.49 15.02
CA LYS A 35 -6.69 -8.05 15.59
C LYS A 35 -6.71 -6.57 15.94
N ASN A 36 -5.65 -6.07 16.56
CA ASN A 36 -5.60 -4.74 17.16
C ASN A 36 -4.83 -3.74 16.29
N MET A 37 -5.04 -3.79 14.98
CA MET A 37 -4.37 -2.91 14.03
C MET A 37 -5.09 -1.57 13.94
N LEU A 38 -4.35 -0.46 14.06
CA LEU A 38 -4.89 0.89 13.85
C LEU A 38 -5.15 1.13 12.35
N ASN A 39 -6.11 1.99 12.03
CA ASN A 39 -6.43 2.38 10.64
C ASN A 39 -6.54 1.18 9.69
N ARG A 40 -7.26 0.14 10.14
CA ARG A 40 -7.32 -1.16 9.46
C ARG A 40 -8.01 -1.02 8.10
N ASN A 41 -9.06 -0.22 8.01
CA ASN A 41 -9.78 -0.01 6.75
C ASN A 41 -8.91 0.73 5.75
N GLN A 42 -8.26 1.82 6.17
CA GLN A 42 -7.31 2.56 5.33
C GLN A 42 -6.12 1.70 4.89
N CYS A 43 -5.55 0.88 5.79
CA CYS A 43 -4.49 -0.07 5.44
C CYS A 43 -4.95 -1.13 4.45
N THR A 44 -6.17 -1.64 4.62
CA THR A 44 -6.76 -2.65 3.72
C THR A 44 -6.99 -2.05 2.34
N ASN A 45 -7.53 -0.84 2.26
CA ASN A 45 -7.75 -0.14 1.00
C ASN A 45 -6.40 0.12 0.29
N LEU A 46 -5.40 0.66 1.00
CA LEU A 46 -4.06 0.88 0.46
C LEU A 46 -3.44 -0.41 -0.09
N CYS A 47 -3.51 -1.52 0.66
CA CYS A 47 -2.99 -2.81 0.21
C CYS A 47 -3.71 -3.33 -1.05
N LYS A 48 -5.04 -3.17 -1.14
CA LYS A 48 -5.79 -3.52 -2.36
C LYS A 48 -5.35 -2.70 -3.57
N LYS A 49 -5.11 -1.39 -3.41
CA LYS A 49 -4.59 -0.55 -4.49
C LYS A 49 -3.21 -1.00 -4.93
N ILE A 50 -2.30 -1.24 -3.98
CA ILE A 50 -0.97 -1.78 -4.25
C ILE A 50 -1.04 -3.08 -5.04
N GLU A 51 -1.89 -4.03 -4.65
CA GLU A 51 -2.06 -5.29 -5.39
C GLU A 51 -2.51 -5.08 -6.83
N ASN A 52 -3.42 -4.13 -7.06
CA ASN A 52 -3.88 -3.81 -8.42
C ASN A 52 -2.77 -3.16 -9.25
N VAL A 53 -2.01 -2.23 -8.67
CA VAL A 53 -0.86 -1.60 -9.33
C VAL A 53 0.20 -2.63 -9.69
N THR A 54 0.51 -3.55 -8.77
CA THR A 54 1.49 -4.60 -9.04
C THR A 54 1.04 -5.51 -10.18
N LYS A 55 -0.25 -5.86 -10.28
CA LYS A 55 -0.76 -6.62 -11.43
C LYS A 55 -0.62 -5.86 -12.75
N PHE A 56 -0.91 -4.57 -12.75
CA PHE A 56 -0.72 -3.71 -13.93
C PHE A 56 0.74 -3.68 -14.37
N PHE A 57 1.67 -3.50 -13.43
CA PHE A 57 3.10 -3.50 -13.74
C PHE A 57 3.64 -4.91 -14.08
N ASP A 58 3.13 -5.99 -13.49
CA ASP A 58 3.44 -7.38 -13.91
C ASP A 58 3.11 -7.54 -15.40
N HIS A 59 1.92 -7.11 -15.83
CA HIS A 59 1.50 -7.18 -17.22
C HIS A 59 2.35 -6.28 -18.13
N LEU A 60 2.59 -5.03 -17.72
CA LEU A 60 3.45 -4.09 -18.45
C LEU A 60 4.85 -4.67 -18.72
N MET A 61 5.43 -5.36 -17.73
CA MET A 61 6.73 -6.02 -17.85
C MET A 61 6.72 -7.25 -18.76
N THR A 62 5.56 -7.90 -18.96
CA THR A 62 5.42 -8.98 -19.95
C THR A 62 5.21 -8.46 -21.36
N CYS A 63 4.61 -7.28 -21.50
CA CYS A 63 4.28 -6.68 -22.80
C CYS A 63 5.44 -5.90 -23.42
N THR A 64 6.52 -5.63 -22.69
CA THR A 64 7.61 -4.76 -23.16
C THR A 64 8.91 -5.54 -23.22
N ASN A 65 9.62 -5.48 -24.36
CA ASN A 65 10.87 -6.22 -24.56
C ASN A 65 12.05 -5.55 -23.85
N ASP A 66 11.90 -4.29 -23.43
CA ASP A 66 12.97 -3.47 -22.86
C ASP A 66 12.66 -3.03 -21.43
N LYS A 67 13.14 -3.82 -20.46
CA LYS A 67 12.93 -3.62 -19.01
C LYS A 67 13.52 -2.29 -18.51
N LEU A 68 14.43 -1.68 -19.27
CA LEU A 68 15.08 -0.41 -18.93
C LEU A 68 14.17 0.80 -19.17
N GLU A 69 13.23 0.73 -20.11
CA GLU A 69 12.37 1.86 -20.49
C GLU A 69 11.47 2.31 -19.32
N PHE A 70 11.11 1.37 -18.45
CA PHE A 70 10.30 1.62 -17.24
C PHE A 70 11.10 1.61 -15.93
N GLY A 71 12.43 1.58 -16.00
CA GLY A 71 13.30 1.44 -14.82
C GLY A 71 13.08 2.54 -13.77
N PHE A 72 12.90 3.79 -14.20
CA PHE A 72 12.61 4.91 -13.29
C PHE A 72 11.23 4.76 -12.63
N LEU A 73 10.20 4.42 -13.39
CA LEU A 73 8.84 4.17 -12.87
C LEU A 73 8.80 3.00 -11.88
N LEU A 74 9.54 1.93 -12.16
CA LEU A 74 9.67 0.80 -11.24
C LEU A 74 10.38 1.20 -9.94
N SER A 75 11.38 2.08 -10.03
CA SER A 75 12.10 2.61 -8.86
C SER A 75 11.19 3.51 -8.00
N GLU A 76 10.41 4.39 -8.63
CA GLU A 76 9.40 5.22 -7.95
C GLU A 76 8.33 4.36 -7.28
N LEU A 77 7.79 3.37 -8.00
CA LEU A 77 6.87 2.40 -7.42
C LEU A 77 7.50 1.68 -6.22
N PHE A 78 8.79 1.35 -6.29
CA PHE A 78 9.53 0.71 -5.19
C PHE A 78 9.59 1.59 -3.96
N PHE A 79 9.89 2.86 -4.15
CA PHE A 79 9.88 3.84 -3.08
C PHE A 79 8.50 3.98 -2.42
N ILE A 80 7.44 4.09 -3.22
CA ILE A 80 6.06 4.20 -2.73
C ILE A 80 5.64 2.95 -1.94
N LEU A 81 6.01 1.75 -2.41
CA LEU A 81 5.69 0.50 -1.71
C LEU A 81 6.48 0.34 -0.40
N ASN A 82 7.73 0.79 -0.34
CA ASN A 82 8.48 0.82 0.92
C ASN A 82 7.84 1.75 1.95
N LYS A 83 7.43 2.96 1.53
CA LYS A 83 6.71 3.90 2.40
C LYS A 83 5.39 3.29 2.89
N SER A 84 4.63 2.71 1.97
CA SER A 84 3.33 2.07 2.26
C SER A 84 3.49 0.92 3.25
N TYR A 85 4.47 0.04 3.04
CA TYR A 85 4.76 -1.05 3.97
C TYR A 85 5.15 -0.54 5.36
N SER A 86 5.98 0.52 5.41
CA SER A 86 6.39 1.13 6.67
C SER A 86 5.19 1.68 7.45
N LEU A 87 4.24 2.32 6.75
CA LEU A 87 2.99 2.80 7.34
C LEU A 87 2.12 1.65 7.87
N VAL A 88 1.89 0.62 7.06
CA VAL A 88 1.12 -0.59 7.46
C VAL A 88 1.78 -1.30 8.66
N LYS A 89 3.11 -1.39 8.67
CA LYS A 89 3.86 -1.99 9.79
C LYS A 89 3.68 -1.20 11.08
N LYS A 90 3.72 0.14 11.00
CA LYS A 90 3.45 1.05 12.12
C LYS A 90 2.04 0.82 12.69
N CYS A 91 1.02 0.80 11.84
CA CYS A 91 -0.37 0.52 12.24
C CYS A 91 -0.55 -0.80 13.02
N GLY A 92 0.29 -1.80 12.77
CA GLY A 92 0.26 -3.10 13.43
C GLY A 92 1.23 -3.27 14.61
N LYS A 93 1.84 -2.19 15.14
CA LYS A 93 2.78 -2.29 16.27
C LYS A 93 2.07 -2.62 17.60
N PRO A 94 2.72 -3.39 18.50
CA PRO A 94 2.18 -3.68 19.83
C PRO A 94 2.13 -2.44 20.74
N ASN A 95 3.17 -1.59 20.72
CA ASN A 95 3.16 -0.29 21.40
C ASN A 95 2.35 0.73 20.57
N TRP A 96 1.06 0.46 20.47
CA TRP A 96 0.12 1.19 19.63
C TRP A 96 -0.14 2.61 20.13
N PHE A 97 0.25 2.95 21.36
CA PHE A 97 -0.03 4.23 22.00
C PHE A 97 0.79 5.39 21.41
N GLU A 98 2.12 5.26 21.37
CA GLU A 98 3.02 6.19 20.67
C GLU A 98 2.63 6.36 19.21
N GLU A 99 2.23 5.26 18.57
CA GLU A 99 1.84 5.26 17.18
C GLU A 99 0.45 5.87 16.98
N ALA A 100 -0.49 5.73 17.92
CA ALA A 100 -1.82 6.33 17.84
C ALA A 100 -1.76 7.85 17.83
N ILE A 101 -0.83 8.45 18.60
CA ILE A 101 -0.53 9.89 18.58
C ILE A 101 0.00 10.30 17.22
N PHE A 102 0.99 9.55 16.71
CA PHE A 102 1.59 9.79 15.40
C PHE A 102 0.55 9.64 14.25
N GLN A 103 -0.38 8.71 14.38
CA GLN A 103 -1.41 8.41 13.38
C GLN A 103 -2.56 9.43 13.38
N SER A 104 -2.78 10.18 14.46
CA SER A 104 -3.71 11.32 14.48
C SER A 104 -3.42 12.31 13.34
N ASN A 105 -2.14 12.40 12.95
CA ASN A 105 -1.65 13.33 11.93
C ASN A 105 -1.45 12.68 10.55
N ASN A 106 -1.61 11.35 10.40
CA ASN A 106 -1.28 10.62 9.15
C ASN A 106 -2.46 10.29 8.24
N LYS A 107 -3.65 10.87 8.47
CA LYS A 107 -4.79 10.69 7.54
C LYS A 107 -4.42 11.14 6.13
N GLU A 108 -3.63 12.22 6.03
CA GLU A 108 -3.13 12.74 4.76
C GLU A 108 -2.10 11.79 4.11
N THR A 109 -1.32 11.05 4.89
CA THR A 109 -0.30 10.11 4.38
C THR A 109 -0.93 8.97 3.57
N PHE A 110 -2.06 8.42 4.01
CA PHE A 110 -2.76 7.40 3.21
C PHE A 110 -3.27 7.97 1.89
N ARG A 111 -3.77 9.21 1.89
CA ARG A 111 -4.24 9.90 0.69
C ARG A 111 -3.08 10.16 -0.27
N GLU A 112 -1.97 10.68 0.24
CA GLU A 112 -0.74 10.96 -0.50
C GLU A 112 -0.23 9.68 -1.19
N LEU A 113 -0.09 8.58 -0.45
CA LEU A 113 0.37 7.31 -1.02
C LEU A 113 -0.57 6.77 -2.12
N ILE A 114 -1.89 6.91 -1.96
CA ILE A 114 -2.85 6.51 -3.01
C ILE A 114 -2.68 7.39 -4.26
N LEU A 115 -2.47 8.70 -4.08
CA LEU A 115 -2.24 9.63 -5.19
C LEU A 115 -0.90 9.34 -5.89
N ASP A 116 0.16 9.03 -5.14
CA ASP A 116 1.46 8.65 -5.70
C ASP A 116 1.35 7.37 -6.54
N LEU A 117 0.64 6.36 -6.03
CA LEU A 117 0.37 5.12 -6.78
C LEU A 117 -0.42 5.41 -8.07
N LYS A 118 -1.44 6.26 -7.99
CA LYS A 118 -2.22 6.68 -9.16
C LYS A 118 -1.34 7.39 -10.18
N CYS A 119 -0.53 8.35 -9.75
CA CYS A 119 0.38 9.10 -10.60
C CYS A 119 1.35 8.16 -11.34
N CYS A 120 1.94 7.19 -10.65
CA CYS A 120 2.79 6.17 -11.28
C CYS A 120 2.03 5.38 -12.36
N CYS A 121 0.80 4.96 -12.10
CA CYS A 121 -0.02 4.25 -13.08
C CYS A 121 -0.42 5.13 -14.26
N ASP A 122 -0.78 6.39 -14.04
CA ASP A 122 -1.17 7.32 -15.10
C ASP A 122 0.02 7.58 -16.05
N ILE A 123 1.23 7.80 -15.51
CA ILE A 123 2.45 7.98 -16.31
C ILE A 123 2.77 6.70 -17.09
N ALA A 124 2.76 5.53 -16.44
CA ALA A 124 3.03 4.26 -17.11
C ALA A 124 2.03 3.97 -18.24
N SER A 125 0.75 4.31 -18.02
CA SER A 125 -0.31 4.15 -19.01
C SER A 125 -0.13 5.11 -20.20
N ASN A 126 0.25 6.35 -19.95
CA ASN A 126 0.57 7.32 -21.00
C ASN A 126 1.78 6.87 -21.83
N MET A 127 2.81 6.31 -21.19
CA MET A 127 3.96 5.73 -21.89
C MET A 127 3.52 4.53 -22.75
N LEU A 128 2.70 3.63 -22.21
CA LEU A 128 2.16 2.50 -22.98
C LEU A 128 1.34 2.95 -24.19
N LEU A 129 0.43 3.92 -24.03
CA LEU A 129 -0.34 4.47 -25.15
C LEU A 129 0.55 5.03 -26.25
N LYS A 130 1.58 5.76 -25.86
CA LYS A 130 2.46 6.46 -26.79
C LYS A 130 3.39 5.51 -27.54
N HIS A 131 3.94 4.51 -26.85
CA HIS A 131 4.98 3.64 -27.38
C HIS A 131 4.45 2.29 -27.87
N TYR A 132 3.31 1.83 -27.33
CA TYR A 132 2.74 0.50 -27.56
C TYR A 132 1.20 0.53 -27.63
N PRO A 133 0.58 1.35 -28.51
CA PRO A 133 -0.87 1.58 -28.54
C PRO A 133 -1.69 0.29 -28.71
N ASN A 134 -1.20 -0.67 -29.49
CA ASN A 134 -1.90 -1.94 -29.74
C ASN A 134 -1.89 -2.89 -28.54
N LYS A 135 -1.08 -2.62 -27.50
CA LYS A 135 -1.02 -3.42 -26.26
C LYS A 135 -1.83 -2.82 -25.13
N PHE A 136 -2.48 -1.68 -25.37
CA PHE A 136 -3.23 -0.93 -24.37
C PHE A 136 -4.65 -1.46 -24.18
N GLU A 137 -5.28 -1.98 -25.24
CA GLU A 137 -6.66 -2.53 -25.19
C GLU A 137 -6.78 -3.74 -24.25
N ASP A 138 -5.68 -4.46 -24.00
CA ASP A 138 -5.62 -5.62 -23.12
C ASP A 138 -5.56 -5.26 -21.62
N ILE A 139 -5.49 -3.97 -21.27
CA ILE A 139 -5.21 -3.52 -19.90
C ILE A 139 -6.45 -2.91 -19.26
N MET A 140 -7.05 -3.63 -18.32
CA MET A 140 -8.09 -3.08 -17.45
C MET A 140 -7.47 -2.15 -16.40
N PHE A 141 -7.89 -0.89 -16.37
CA PHE A 141 -7.45 0.08 -15.39
C PHE A 141 -7.94 -0.24 -13.98
N ALA A 142 -7.03 -0.19 -13.02
CA ALA A 142 -7.38 -0.20 -11.61
C ALA A 142 -8.05 1.14 -11.25
N THR A 143 -9.30 1.10 -10.80
CA THR A 143 -9.95 2.29 -10.23
C THR A 143 -9.24 2.69 -8.93
N PHE A 144 -8.60 3.87 -8.93
CA PHE A 144 -8.02 4.49 -7.74
C PHE A 144 -9.05 5.33 -7.01
N SER A 145 -9.93 4.67 -6.25
CA SER A 145 -10.74 5.36 -5.24
C SER A 145 -9.88 5.67 -4.01
N ILE A 146 -9.94 6.92 -3.54
CA ILE A 146 -9.44 7.30 -2.21
C ILE A 146 -10.27 6.54 -1.16
N ALA A 147 -9.74 6.40 0.06
CA ALA A 147 -10.53 5.88 1.18
C ALA A 147 -11.85 6.65 1.30
N THR A 148 -12.95 5.93 1.51
CA THR A 148 -14.26 6.56 1.68
C THR A 148 -14.32 7.28 3.02
N CYS A 149 -15.20 8.28 3.16
CA CYS A 149 -15.42 8.93 4.46
C CYS A 149 -15.77 7.91 5.53
N GLN A 150 -16.62 6.92 5.19
CA GLN A 150 -17.00 5.83 6.09
C GLN A 150 -15.79 5.00 6.54
N GLU A 151 -14.89 4.61 5.63
CA GLU A 151 -13.69 3.83 5.98
C GLU A 151 -12.81 4.57 7.00
N VAL A 152 -12.69 5.89 6.84
CA VAL A 152 -11.91 6.75 7.75
C VAL A 152 -12.65 6.94 9.08
N GLU A 153 -13.96 7.12 9.07
CA GLU A 153 -14.78 7.27 10.28
C GLU A 153 -14.77 6.01 11.13
N ASP A 154 -14.93 4.83 10.54
CA ASP A 154 -14.85 3.54 11.23
C ASP A 154 -13.50 3.35 11.93
N ASP A 155 -12.41 3.72 11.25
CA ASP A 155 -11.05 3.65 11.79
C ASP A 155 -10.83 4.65 12.95
N VAL A 156 -11.45 5.84 12.88
CA VAL A 156 -11.44 6.83 13.96
C VAL A 156 -12.23 6.35 15.17
N ILE A 157 -13.41 5.77 14.95
CA ILE A 157 -14.25 5.22 16.02
C ILE A 157 -13.50 4.11 16.75
N PHE A 158 -12.94 3.14 16.01
CA PHE A 158 -12.17 2.06 16.59
C PHE A 158 -10.99 2.56 17.44
N LYS A 159 -10.28 3.58 16.96
CA LYS A 159 -9.20 4.22 17.73
C LYS A 159 -9.73 4.86 19.00
N HIS A 160 -10.84 5.60 18.92
CA HIS A 160 -11.43 6.32 20.05
C HIS A 160 -11.94 5.35 21.14
N GLU A 161 -12.68 4.31 20.76
CA GLU A 161 -13.14 3.26 21.68
C GLU A 161 -11.98 2.60 22.43
N ARG A 162 -10.88 2.34 21.71
CA ARG A 162 -9.69 1.74 22.28
C ARG A 162 -8.96 2.68 23.25
N LEU A 163 -8.91 3.98 22.96
CA LEU A 163 -8.38 4.99 23.87
C LEU A 163 -9.22 5.08 25.17
N ILE A 164 -10.56 5.06 25.06
CA ILE A 164 -11.46 5.05 26.23
C ILE A 164 -11.26 3.79 27.07
N HIS A 165 -11.06 2.63 26.44
CA HIS A 165 -10.84 1.40 27.18
C HIS A 165 -9.57 1.49 28.05
N VAL A 166 -8.46 1.94 27.47
CA VAL A 166 -7.19 2.05 28.17
C VAL A 166 -7.14 3.24 29.14
N SER A 167 -7.91 4.30 28.93
CA SER A 167 -8.01 5.40 29.91
C SER A 167 -8.61 4.97 31.25
N LYS A 168 -9.33 3.83 31.28
CA LYS A 168 -9.97 3.29 32.48
C LYS A 168 -9.03 2.37 33.29
N GLU A 169 -7.86 2.04 32.77
CA GLU A 169 -6.84 1.29 33.49
C GLU A 169 -6.04 2.27 34.37
N GLU A 170 -6.18 2.17 35.70
CA GLU A 170 -5.65 3.13 36.69
C GLU A 170 -4.11 3.22 36.71
N ASP A 171 -3.41 2.23 36.14
CA ASP A 171 -1.94 2.12 36.10
C ASP A 171 -1.29 2.61 34.79
N PHE A 172 -2.04 3.29 33.91
CA PHE A 172 -1.48 3.65 32.61
C PHE A 172 -0.57 4.90 32.69
N GLU A 173 0.73 4.71 32.45
CA GLU A 173 1.80 5.74 32.42
C GLU A 173 1.43 6.96 31.54
N TYR A 174 0.51 6.79 30.60
CA TYR A 174 0.08 7.83 29.67
C TYR A 174 -1.35 8.37 29.90
N HIS A 175 -1.93 8.21 31.09
CA HIS A 175 -3.31 8.64 31.39
C HIS A 175 -3.59 10.12 31.06
N ALA A 176 -2.65 11.02 31.38
CA ALA A 176 -2.76 12.44 31.04
C ALA A 176 -2.77 12.70 29.53
N LEU A 177 -2.01 11.91 28.77
CA LEU A 177 -1.91 12.04 27.32
C LEU A 177 -3.13 11.44 26.60
N ILE A 178 -3.70 10.35 27.14
CA ILE A 178 -4.98 9.79 26.64
C ILE A 178 -6.09 10.82 26.77
N LYS A 179 -6.21 11.51 27.91
CA LYS A 179 -7.18 12.61 28.10
C LYS A 179 -7.02 13.77 27.11
N HIS A 180 -5.81 13.97 26.58
CA HIS A 180 -5.57 15.00 25.57
C HIS A 180 -5.94 14.55 24.15
N LEU A 181 -5.98 13.25 23.89
CA LEU A 181 -6.32 12.65 22.59
C LEU A 181 -7.80 12.28 22.44
N LEU A 182 -8.55 12.25 23.54
CA LEU A 182 -10.00 12.08 23.61
C LEU A 182 -10.70 13.43 23.51
#